data_AF-A0A522SST5-F1
#
_entry.id   AF-A0A522SST5-F1
#
_cell.length_a   1.000
_cell.length_b   1.000
_cell.length_c   1.000
_cell.angle_alpha   90.00
_cell.angle_beta   90.00
_cell.angle_gamma   90.00
#
_symmetry.space_group_name_H-M   'P 1'
#
loop_
_entity.id
_entity.type
_entity.pdbx_description
1 polymer ?
#
loop_
_entity_poly.entity_id
_entity_poly.type
_entity_poly.pdbx_seq_one_letter_code
_entity_poly.pdbx_strand_id
1 'polypeptide(L)'
;MNVWRCSILSVAAAVLSACAAVPPPRVVATPPLAGGEVCHAYVRTWVNHFRASVADSGVAASERQLLAARAQLSAQAIDAADCELPNCMIVPLSGGRLDSYCGYRRLDPSRRELYQWVPYR
;
A
#
# COMPACT_ATOMS: atom_id res chain seq x y z
N MET A 1 -8.82 43.66 68.92
CA MET A 1 -7.55 44.31 68.54
C MET A 1 -6.57 43.22 68.12
N ASN A 2 -5.85 43.47 67.03
CA ASN A 2 -4.70 42.73 66.46
C ASN A 2 -5.04 41.42 65.76
N VAL A 3 -5.31 41.44 64.44
CA VAL A 3 -4.39 41.43 63.28
C VAL A 3 -3.44 40.23 63.27
N TRP A 4 -3.75 39.23 62.44
CA TRP A 4 -2.73 38.29 61.95
C TRP A 4 -2.86 38.14 60.43
N ARG A 5 -1.76 38.52 59.76
CA ARG A 5 -1.59 38.60 58.30
C ARG A 5 -1.15 37.23 57.80
N CYS A 6 -1.85 36.67 56.82
CA CYS A 6 -1.27 35.66 55.93
C CYS A 6 -1.31 36.20 54.51
N SER A 7 -0.13 36.58 54.03
CA SER A 7 0.20 36.87 52.65
C SER A 7 -0.21 35.69 51.75
N ILE A 8 -0.95 35.95 50.69
CA ILE A 8 -1.04 35.03 49.55
C ILE A 8 -0.64 35.80 48.30
N LEU A 9 0.50 35.38 47.76
CA LEU A 9 1.02 35.80 46.47
C LEU A 9 0.01 35.49 45.37
N SER A 10 -0.35 36.51 44.58
CA SER A 10 -1.05 36.33 43.32
C SER A 10 -0.07 35.75 42.29
N VAL A 11 -0.10 34.44 42.08
CA VAL A 11 0.55 33.81 40.92
C VAL A 11 -0.36 34.03 39.73
N ALA A 12 0.01 34.98 38.87
CA ALA A 12 -0.62 35.17 37.57
C ALA A 12 -0.27 33.96 36.68
N ALA A 13 -1.23 33.06 36.48
CA ALA A 13 -1.12 31.96 35.54
C ALA A 13 -1.20 32.51 34.11
N ALA A 14 -0.05 32.74 33.50
CA ALA A 14 0.07 33.00 32.07
C ALA A 14 -0.33 31.74 31.30
N VAL A 15 -1.50 31.79 30.65
CA VAL A 15 -2.00 30.75 29.75
C VAL A 15 -1.18 30.81 28.46
N LEU A 16 -0.12 30.01 28.36
CA LEU A 16 0.58 29.79 27.10
C LEU A 16 -0.30 28.88 26.23
N SER A 17 -1.02 29.48 25.27
CA SER A 17 -1.60 28.76 24.13
C SER A 17 -0.46 28.22 23.26
N ALA A 18 -0.01 27.00 23.55
CA ALA A 18 0.81 26.23 22.64
C ALA A 18 -0.10 25.73 21.50
N CYS A 19 -0.11 26.45 20.38
CA CYS A 19 -0.57 25.88 19.12
C CYS A 19 0.34 24.70 18.80
N ALA A 20 -0.12 23.49 19.10
CA ALA A 20 0.50 22.27 18.59
C ALA A 20 0.37 22.30 17.07
N ALA A 21 1.43 22.78 16.40
CA ALA A 21 1.56 22.68 14.96
C ALA A 21 1.56 21.19 14.61
N VAL A 22 0.46 20.72 14.04
CA VAL A 22 0.34 19.36 13.52
C VAL A 22 1.41 19.22 12.44
N PRO A 23 2.43 18.36 12.62
CA PRO A 23 3.42 18.17 11.57
C PRO A 23 2.72 17.64 10.32
N PRO A 24 3.08 18.14 9.12
CA PRO A 24 2.52 17.60 7.89
C PRO A 24 2.75 16.09 7.86
N PRO A 25 1.80 15.30 7.33
CA PRO A 25 1.98 13.86 7.21
C PRO A 25 3.29 13.63 6.45
N ARG A 26 4.25 12.97 7.09
CA ARG A 26 5.45 12.51 6.42
C ARG A 26 4.99 11.58 5.32
N VAL A 27 5.09 12.02 4.08
CA VAL A 27 5.09 11.12 2.93
C VAL A 27 6.30 10.24 3.15
N VAL A 28 6.08 9.03 3.69
CA VAL A 28 7.10 7.99 3.68
C VAL A 28 7.33 7.71 2.21
N ALA A 29 8.37 8.33 1.66
CA ALA A 29 8.86 7.96 0.34
C ALA A 29 9.23 6.49 0.45
N THR A 30 8.44 5.62 -0.16
CA THR A 30 8.76 4.21 -0.28
C THR A 30 10.12 4.15 -0.96
N PRO A 31 11.15 3.54 -0.32
CA PRO A 31 12.44 3.42 -0.97
C PRO A 31 12.24 2.75 -2.34
N PRO A 32 12.94 3.19 -3.40
CA PRO A 32 12.91 2.48 -4.66
C PRO A 32 13.38 1.06 -4.37
N LEU A 33 12.45 0.10 -4.46
CA LEU A 33 12.74 -1.30 -4.21
C LEU A 33 13.93 -1.69 -5.09
N ALA A 34 15.03 -2.10 -4.47
CA ALA A 34 16.12 -2.73 -5.18
C ALA A 34 15.50 -3.87 -6.02
N GLY A 35 15.68 -3.84 -7.34
CA GLY A 35 15.03 -4.79 -8.24
C GLY A 35 13.76 -4.28 -8.94
N GLY A 36 13.49 -2.97 -8.98
CA GLY A 36 12.30 -2.39 -9.64
C GLY A 36 11.88 -3.05 -10.95
N GLU A 37 12.79 -3.18 -11.93
CA GLU A 37 12.45 -3.81 -13.22
C GLU A 37 12.12 -5.31 -13.10
N VAL A 38 12.88 -6.06 -12.29
CA VAL A 38 12.70 -7.50 -12.09
C VAL A 38 11.42 -7.78 -11.33
N CYS A 39 11.12 -6.99 -10.31
CA CYS A 39 9.83 -7.02 -9.62
C CYS A 39 8.68 -6.66 -10.57
N HIS A 40 8.83 -5.64 -11.44
CA HIS A 40 7.80 -5.32 -12.43
C HIS A 40 7.56 -6.49 -13.41
N ALA A 41 8.63 -7.17 -13.85
CA ALA A 41 8.53 -8.34 -14.71
C ALA A 41 7.84 -9.52 -13.99
N TYR A 42 8.22 -9.80 -12.75
CA TYR A 42 7.60 -10.83 -11.92
C TYR A 42 6.12 -10.55 -11.64
N VAL A 43 5.79 -9.34 -11.21
CA VAL A 43 4.40 -8.95 -10.93
C VAL A 43 3.54 -9.10 -12.18
N ARG A 44 4.06 -8.73 -13.36
CA ARG A 44 3.36 -8.89 -14.63
C ARG A 44 3.07 -10.35 -14.96
N THR A 45 4.06 -11.23 -14.84
CA THR A 45 3.86 -12.67 -15.11
C THR A 45 2.94 -13.31 -14.08
N TRP A 46 2.99 -12.87 -12.82
CA TRP A 46 2.07 -13.30 -11.76
C TRP A 46 0.62 -12.91 -12.07
N VAL A 47 0.36 -11.65 -12.43
CA VAL A 47 -0.99 -11.18 -12.83
C VAL A 47 -1.48 -11.92 -14.07
N ASN A 48 -0.62 -12.13 -15.07
CA ASN A 48 -0.98 -12.86 -16.28
C ASN A 48 -1.32 -14.32 -15.99
N HIS A 49 -0.58 -14.97 -15.09
CA HIS A 49 -0.91 -16.32 -14.66
C HIS A 49 -2.25 -16.37 -13.91
N PHE A 50 -2.50 -15.42 -13.00
CA PHE A 50 -3.81 -15.33 -12.32
C PHE A 50 -4.96 -15.19 -13.34
N ARG A 51 -4.83 -14.28 -14.31
CA ARG A 51 -5.83 -14.07 -15.37
C ARG A 51 -6.05 -15.33 -16.21
N ALA A 52 -4.97 -16.01 -16.60
CA ALA A 52 -5.02 -17.28 -17.33
C ALA A 52 -5.75 -18.38 -16.56
N SER A 53 -5.49 -18.49 -15.25
CA SER A 53 -6.14 -19.46 -14.36
C SER A 53 -7.63 -19.16 -14.18
N VAL A 54 -8.02 -17.89 -14.05
CA VAL A 54 -9.44 -17.50 -13.95
C VAL A 54 -10.19 -17.74 -15.27
N ALA A 55 -9.54 -17.48 -16.40
CA ALA A 55 -10.10 -17.73 -17.73
C ALA A 55 -10.06 -19.22 -18.13
N ASP A 56 -9.42 -20.07 -17.33
CA ASP A 56 -9.12 -21.47 -17.64
C ASP A 56 -8.50 -21.65 -19.05
N SER A 57 -7.59 -20.75 -19.41
CA SER A 57 -7.02 -20.67 -20.74
C SER A 57 -5.56 -20.24 -20.70
N GLY A 58 -4.69 -20.99 -21.38
CA GLY A 58 -3.26 -20.67 -21.46
C GLY A 58 -2.48 -20.88 -20.16
N VAL A 59 -3.03 -21.61 -19.18
CA VAL A 59 -2.44 -21.81 -17.83
C VAL A 59 -1.02 -22.38 -17.91
N ALA A 60 -0.79 -23.44 -18.69
CA ALA A 60 0.54 -24.06 -18.79
C ALA A 60 1.59 -23.13 -19.43
N ALA A 61 1.18 -22.21 -20.31
CA ALA A 61 2.10 -21.23 -20.89
C ALA A 61 2.44 -20.13 -19.87
N SER A 62 1.44 -19.61 -19.17
CA SER A 62 1.64 -18.57 -18.16
C SER A 62 2.39 -19.08 -16.91
N GLU A 63 2.19 -20.33 -16.52
CA GLU A 63 2.92 -20.98 -15.43
C GLU A 63 4.42 -21.06 -15.72
N ARG A 64 4.80 -21.48 -16.95
CA ARG A 64 6.20 -21.48 -17.37
C ARG A 64 6.83 -20.09 -17.32
N GLN A 65 6.10 -19.05 -17.72
CA GLN A 65 6.56 -17.67 -17.63
C GLN A 65 6.72 -17.21 -16.18
N LEU A 66 5.80 -17.59 -15.30
CA LEU A 66 5.86 -17.28 -13.87
C LEU A 66 7.06 -17.97 -13.20
N LEU A 67 7.32 -19.25 -13.52
CA LEU A 67 8.49 -19.98 -13.02
C LEU A 67 9.80 -19.32 -13.48
N ALA A 68 9.89 -18.91 -14.74
CA ALA A 68 11.05 -18.19 -15.27
C ALA A 68 11.27 -16.86 -14.52
N ALA A 69 10.21 -16.10 -14.26
CA ALA A 69 10.32 -14.84 -13.52
C ALA A 69 10.75 -15.04 -12.06
N ARG A 70 10.27 -16.11 -11.40
CA ARG A 70 10.73 -16.48 -10.04
C ARG A 70 12.22 -16.84 -10.02
N ALA A 71 12.70 -17.55 -11.05
CA ALA A 71 14.13 -17.85 -11.18
C ALA A 71 14.96 -16.57 -11.37
N GLN A 72 14.46 -15.58 -12.10
CA GLN A 72 15.12 -14.28 -12.25
C GLN A 72 15.23 -13.51 -10.93
N LEU A 73 14.17 -13.51 -10.09
CA LEU A 73 14.24 -12.94 -8.75
C LEU A 73 15.30 -13.63 -7.89
N SER A 74 15.28 -14.97 -7.88
CA SER A 74 16.24 -15.78 -7.13
C SER A 74 17.69 -15.52 -7.56
N ALA A 75 17.95 -15.34 -8.86
CA ALA A 75 19.28 -15.06 -9.38
C ALA A 75 19.85 -13.71 -8.87
N GLN A 76 18.98 -12.80 -8.44
CA GLN A 76 19.36 -11.49 -7.88
C GLN A 76 19.18 -11.42 -6.35
N ALA A 77 18.92 -12.55 -5.70
CA ALA A 77 18.64 -12.64 -4.27
C ALA A 77 17.50 -11.70 -3.83
N ILE A 78 16.50 -11.47 -4.68
CA ILE A 78 15.29 -10.72 -4.37
C ILE A 78 14.21 -11.71 -3.94
N ASP A 79 13.59 -11.49 -2.78
CA ASP A 79 12.41 -12.26 -2.39
C ASP A 79 11.18 -11.77 -3.19
N ALA A 80 10.34 -12.69 -3.65
CA ALA A 80 9.07 -12.34 -4.26
C ALA A 80 8.16 -11.52 -3.32
N ALA A 81 8.30 -11.72 -2.00
CA ALA A 81 7.59 -10.95 -0.98
C ALA A 81 8.01 -9.48 -0.92
N ASP A 82 9.21 -9.15 -1.41
CA ASP A 82 9.69 -7.77 -1.50
C ASP A 82 9.10 -7.03 -2.71
N CYS A 83 8.55 -7.76 -3.68
CA CYS A 83 7.85 -7.16 -4.81
C CYS A 83 6.41 -6.80 -4.44
N GLU A 84 6.00 -5.57 -4.77
CA GLU A 84 4.64 -5.12 -4.48
C GLU A 84 3.60 -5.76 -5.43
N LEU A 85 2.94 -6.83 -4.98
CA LEU A 85 1.87 -7.48 -5.72
C LEU A 85 0.55 -6.69 -5.64
N PRO A 86 -0.21 -6.59 -6.74
CA PRO A 86 -1.57 -6.08 -6.70
C PRO A 86 -2.49 -7.07 -5.98
N ASN A 87 -3.59 -6.55 -5.43
CA ASN A 87 -4.67 -7.40 -4.98
C ASN A 87 -5.45 -7.86 -6.22
N CYS A 88 -5.59 -9.18 -6.39
CA CYS A 88 -6.38 -9.79 -7.46
C CYS A 88 -7.57 -10.56 -6.89
N MET A 89 -8.73 -10.39 -7.51
CA MET A 89 -9.99 -11.00 -7.12
C MET A 89 -10.70 -11.62 -8.33
N ILE A 90 -11.38 -12.74 -8.09
CA ILE A 90 -12.24 -13.39 -9.07
C ILE A 90 -13.62 -12.74 -9.00
N VAL A 91 -14.13 -12.28 -10.14
CA VAL A 91 -15.41 -11.61 -10.27
C VAL A 91 -16.38 -12.56 -10.98
N PRO A 92 -17.42 -13.05 -10.30
CA PRO A 92 -18.46 -13.83 -10.96
C PRO A 92 -19.28 -12.93 -11.90
N LEU A 93 -19.54 -13.41 -13.10
CA LEU A 93 -20.40 -12.77 -14.08
C LEU A 93 -21.68 -13.58 -14.32
N SER A 94 -22.66 -12.95 -14.96
CA SER A 94 -23.89 -13.63 -15.40
C SER A 94 -23.59 -14.81 -16.31
N GLY A 95 -24.37 -15.88 -16.21
CA GLY A 95 -24.22 -17.08 -17.04
C GLY A 95 -23.04 -17.96 -16.64
N GLY A 96 -22.58 -17.88 -15.38
CA GLY A 96 -21.55 -18.77 -14.84
C GLY A 96 -20.12 -18.47 -15.31
N ARG A 97 -19.90 -17.34 -15.99
CA ARG A 97 -18.56 -16.93 -16.41
C ARG A 97 -17.81 -16.29 -15.25
N LEU A 98 -16.48 -16.36 -15.30
CA LEU A 98 -15.60 -15.67 -14.37
C LEU A 98 -14.82 -14.58 -15.09
N ASP A 99 -14.54 -13.51 -14.37
CA ASP A 99 -13.60 -12.46 -14.75
C ASP A 99 -12.62 -12.21 -13.59
N SER A 100 -11.61 -11.39 -13.83
CA SER A 100 -10.58 -11.06 -12.85
C SER A 100 -10.37 -9.56 -12.79
N TYR A 101 -10.32 -9.04 -11.57
CA TYR A 101 -9.87 -7.67 -11.31
C TYR A 101 -8.57 -7.72 -10.53
N CYS A 102 -7.57 -6.95 -10.96
CA CYS A 102 -6.31 -6.78 -10.26
C CYS A 102 -6.03 -5.29 -10.09
N GLY A 103 -5.63 -4.87 -8.90
CA GLY A 103 -5.34 -3.46 -8.64
C GLY A 103 -4.63 -3.22 -7.32
N TYR A 104 -4.16 -1.99 -7.18
CA TYR A 104 -3.47 -1.50 -6.00
C TYR A 104 -4.38 -0.61 -5.18
N ARG A 105 -4.38 -0.79 -3.85
CA ARG A 105 -4.99 0.17 -2.93
C ARG A 105 -3.98 1.27 -2.67
N ARG A 106 -4.31 2.51 -3.05
CA ARG A 106 -3.48 3.70 -2.88
C ARG A 106 -4.21 4.74 -2.07
N LEU A 107 -3.49 5.62 -1.37
CA LEU A 107 -4.11 6.78 -0.74
C LEU A 107 -4.75 7.67 -1.81
N ASP A 108 -5.95 8.18 -1.53
CA ASP A 108 -6.62 9.12 -2.44
C ASP A 108 -6.02 10.52 -2.27
N PRO A 109 -5.35 11.09 -3.30
CA PRO A 109 -4.75 12.41 -3.22
C PRO A 109 -5.81 13.52 -3.12
N SER A 110 -7.05 13.28 -3.57
CA SER A 110 -8.14 14.24 -3.48
C SER A 110 -8.73 14.34 -2.06
N ARG A 111 -8.38 13.41 -1.17
CA ARG A 111 -8.91 13.31 0.21
C ARG A 111 -10.44 13.25 0.27
N ARG A 112 -11.11 12.83 -0.81
CA ARG A 112 -12.56 12.59 -0.81
C ARG A 112 -12.87 11.23 -0.21
N GLU A 113 -11.99 10.27 -0.45
CA GLU A 113 -11.96 8.96 0.17
C GLU A 113 -10.63 8.77 0.93
N LEU A 114 -10.54 7.73 1.76
CA LEU A 114 -9.26 7.35 2.40
C LEU A 114 -8.31 6.68 1.40
N TYR A 115 -8.87 5.85 0.52
CA TYR A 115 -8.13 5.09 -0.47
C TYR A 115 -8.86 5.08 -1.80
N GLN A 116 -8.09 4.96 -2.88
CA GLN A 116 -8.57 4.65 -4.21
C GLN A 116 -7.99 3.32 -4.71
N TRP A 117 -8.78 2.61 -5.50
CA TRP A 117 -8.30 1.46 -6.26
C TRP A 117 -7.70 1.93 -7.58
N VAL A 118 -6.42 1.63 -7.79
CA VAL A 118 -5.71 1.89 -9.04
C VAL A 118 -5.60 0.57 -9.81
N PRO A 119 -6.28 0.40 -10.95
CA PRO A 119 -6.22 -0.82 -11.73
C PRO A 119 -4.78 -1.15 -12.16
N TYR A 120 -4.41 -2.43 -12.06
CA TYR A 120 -3.17 -2.95 -12.65
C TYR A 120 -3.35 -3.04 -14.17
N ARG A 121 -2.51 -2.32 -14.92
CA ARG A 121 -2.50 -2.31 -16.39
C ARG A 121 -1.20 -2.87 -16.93
#